data_AF-A0A2L2Z7L4-F1
#
_entry.id   AF-A0A2L2Z7L4-F1
#
_cell.length_a   1.000
_cell.length_b   1.000
_cell.length_c   1.000
_cell.angle_alpha   90.00
_cell.angle_beta   90.00
_cell.angle_gamma   90.00
#
_symmetry.space_group_name_H-M   'P 1'
#
loop_
_entity.id
_entity.type
_entity.pdbx_description
1 polymer ?
#
loop_
_entity_poly.entity_id
_entity_poly.type
_entity_poly.pdbx_seq_one_letter_code
_entity_poly.pdbx_strand_id
1 'polypeptide(L)' 'MGKIDVGYWDVRGLDEPIRYLLHYIKVPFEDNRYQLEERDVCEKVNFTLGLEYPNLPYYFDD' A
#
# COMPACT_ATOMS: atom_id res chain seq x y z
N MET A 1 -9.62 -13.80 -9.38
CA MET A 1 -9.57 -12.41 -8.88
C MET A 1 -8.13 -12.20 -8.52
N GLY A 2 -7.46 -11.24 -9.17
CA GLY A 2 -6.07 -10.91 -8.88
C GLY A 2 -5.88 -10.53 -7.42
N LYS A 3 -4.67 -10.72 -6.91
CA LYS A 3 -4.37 -10.33 -5.54
C LYS A 3 -4.16 -8.81 -5.54
N ILE A 4 -4.96 -8.10 -4.76
CA ILE A 4 -4.78 -6.65 -4.58
C ILE A 4 -3.87 -6.42 -3.39
N ASP A 5 -2.76 -5.73 -3.62
CA ASP A 5 -1.79 -5.36 -2.58
C ASP A 5 -1.69 -3.84 -2.49
N VAL A 6 -1.99 -3.30 -1.30
CA VAL A 6 -1.89 -1.87 -1.00
C VAL A 6 -0.80 -1.66 0.03
N GLY A 7 0.04 -0.65 -0.14
CA GLY A 7 1.09 -0.33 0.84
C GLY A 7 1.21 1.15 1.16
N TYR A 8 1.32 1.44 2.46
CA TYR A 8 1.49 2.79 2.98
C TYR A 8 1.99 2.77 4.43
N TRP A 9 2.22 3.96 5.00
CA TRP A 9 2.47 4.13 6.42
C TRP A 9 1.29 3.61 7.27
N ASP A 10 1.57 3.14 8.49
CA ASP A 10 0.54 2.79 9.48
C ASP A 10 -0.08 4.04 10.11
N VAL A 11 -0.70 4.84 9.25
CA VAL A 11 -1.52 6.00 9.56
C VAL A 11 -2.69 6.00 8.56
N ARG A 12 -3.74 6.78 8.84
CA ARG A 12 -4.83 6.96 7.86
C ARG A 12 -4.32 7.60 6.57
N GLY A 13 -3.68 8.76 6.71
CA GLY A 13 -2.98 9.47 5.61
C GLY A 13 -3.71 9.47 4.27
N LEU A 14 -2.96 9.29 3.19
CA LEU A 14 -3.48 9.33 1.81
C LEU A 14 -4.14 8.01 1.37
N ASP A 15 -3.83 6.89 2.03
CA ASP A 15 -4.38 5.59 1.64
C ASP A 15 -5.81 5.36 2.14
N GLU A 16 -6.25 6.04 3.20
CA GLU A 16 -7.48 5.68 3.90
C GLU A 16 -8.72 5.68 2.97
N PRO A 17 -8.87 6.64 2.03
CA PRO A 17 -9.94 6.59 1.05
C PRO A 17 -9.91 5.33 0.15
N ILE A 18 -8.72 4.80 -0.15
CA ILE A 18 -8.52 3.58 -0.94
C ILE A 18 -8.97 2.37 -0.13
N ARG A 19 -8.47 2.22 1.11
CA ARG A 19 -8.88 1.14 2.03
C ARG A 19 -10.38 1.14 2.27
N TYR A 20 -10.95 2.33 2.51
CA TYR A 20 -12.39 2.50 2.73
C TYR A 20 -13.19 2.01 1.52
N LEU A 21 -12.78 2.39 0.30
CA LEU A 21 -13.46 1.96 -0.91
C LEU A 21 -13.41 0.44 -1.07
N LEU A 22 -12.24 -0.19 -0.90
CA LEU A 22 -12.06 -1.64 -1.01
C LEU A 22 -12.91 -2.41 -0.01
N HIS A 23 -12.97 -1.94 1.25
CA HIS A 23 -13.86 -2.50 2.26
C HIS A 23 -15.34 -2.31 1.91
N TYR A 24 -15.74 -1.13 1.42
CA TYR A 24 -17.12 -0.82 1.05
C TYR A 24 -17.63 -1.75 -0.07
N ILE A 25 -16.81 -1.98 -1.09
CA ILE A 25 -17.12 -2.90 -2.20
C ILE A 25 -16.85 -4.38 -1.87
N LYS A 26 -16.40 -4.67 -0.65
CA LYS A 26 -16.09 -6.01 -0.14
C LYS A 26 -15.06 -6.77 -0.98
N VAL A 27 -14.07 -6.06 -1.50
CA VAL A 27 -12.93 -6.65 -2.20
C VAL A 27 -11.84 -6.97 -1.17
N PRO A 28 -11.39 -8.24 -1.07
CA PRO A 28 -10.26 -8.59 -0.22
C PRO A 28 -8.96 -8.03 -0.81
N PHE A 29 -8.08 -7.53 0.05
CA PHE A 29 -6.77 -7.01 -0.32
C PHE A 29 -5.77 -7.26 0.82
N GLU A 30 -4.47 -7.29 0.49
CA GLU A 30 -3.40 -7.27 1.48
C GLU A 30 -3.02 -5.82 1.82
N ASP A 31 -3.01 -5.50 3.11
CA ASP A 31 -2.74 -4.16 3.63
C ASP A 31 -1.34 -4.13 4.26
N ASN A 32 -0.35 -3.71 3.48
CA ASN A 32 1.03 -3.58 3.92
C ASN A 32 1.22 -2.24 4.65
N ARG A 33 1.26 -2.29 5.97
CA ARG A 33 1.41 -1.11 6.83
C ARG A 33 2.81 -0.99 7.40
N TYR A 34 3.50 0.09 7.05
CA TYR A 34 4.85 0.37 7.54
C TYR A 34 4.82 1.29 8.75
N GLN A 35 5.44 0.88 9.86
CA GLN A 35 5.60 1.78 11.00
C GLN A 35 6.55 2.92 10.63
N LEU A 36 6.38 4.09 11.26
CA LEU A 36 7.28 5.23 11.03
C LEU A 36 8.74 4.91 11.41
N GLU A 37 8.93 4.01 12.36
CA GLU A 37 10.22 3.49 12.82
C GLU A 37 10.90 2.62 11.75
N GLU A 38 10.13 2.09 10.80
CA GLU A 38 10.59 1.21 9.71
C GLU A 38 10.85 2.00 8.42
N ARG A 39 11.09 3.31 8.50
CA ARG A 39 11.33 4.17 7.33
C ARG A 39 12.37 3.59 6.38
N ASP A 40 13.50 3.13 6.90
CA ASP A 40 14.59 2.58 6.08
C ASP A 40 14.17 1.30 5.33
N VAL A 41 13.28 0.51 5.93
CA VAL A 41 12.70 -0.69 5.32
C VAL A 41 11.72 -0.27 4.23
N CYS A 42 10.86 0.70 4.53
CA CYS A 42 9.86 1.22 3.62
C CYS A 42 10.50 1.84 2.36
N GLU A 43 11.55 2.64 2.52
CA GLU A 43 12.30 3.21 1.39
C GLU A 43 12.91 2.12 0.51
N LYS A 44 13.57 1.12 1.12
CA LYS A 44 14.12 -0.02 0.37
C LYS A 44 13.05 -0.78 -0.40
N VAL A 45 11.92 -1.08 0.24
CA VAL A 45 10.81 -1.76 -0.42
C VAL A 45 10.31 -0.91 -1.58
N ASN A 46 9.98 0.36 -1.36
CA ASN A 46 9.42 1.25 -2.37
C ASN A 46 10.27 1.31 -3.66
N PHE A 47 11.60 1.36 -3.54
CA PHE A 47 12.51 1.38 -4.70
C PHE A 47 12.76 0.01 -5.35
N THR A 48 12.36 -1.09 -4.72
CA THR A 48 12.56 -2.47 -5.24
C THR A 48 11.31 -3.06 -5.88
N LEU A 49 10.16 -2.40 -5.75
CA LEU A 49 8.86 -2.86 -6.26
C LEU A 49 8.69 -2.77 -7.78
N GLY A 50 9.67 -2.23 -8.52
CA GLY A 50 9.62 -2.13 -9.98
C GLY A 50 8.62 -1.12 -10.53
N LEU A 51 8.11 -0.21 -9.68
CA LEU A 51 7.26 0.90 -10.08
C LEU A 51 8.06 1.90 -10.93
N GLU A 52 7.47 2.40 -12.01
CA GLU A 52 8.05 3.49 -12.82
C GLU A 52 8.21 4.76 -11.97
N TYR A 53 7.29 4.98 -11.03
CA TYR A 53 7.28 6.10 -10.09
C TYR A 53 7.18 5.59 -8.65
N PRO A 54 8.31 5.22 -8.01
CA PRO A 54 8.33 4.72 -6.64
C PRO A 54 7.78 5.76 -5.65
N ASN A 55 6.62 5.50 -5.06
CA ASN A 55 6.02 6.37 -4.06
C ASN A 55 4.98 5.63 -3.22
N LEU A 56 4.61 6.26 -2.09
CA LEU A 56 3.55 5.81 -1.21
C LEU A 56 2.34 6.76 -1.33
N PRO A 57 1.11 6.25 -1.32
CA PRO A 57 0.74 4.83 -1.35
C PRO A 57 1.02 4.18 -2.71
N TYR A 58 1.28 2.87 -2.69
CA TYR A 58 1.29 2.03 -3.90
C TYR A 58 0.09 1.09 -3.91
N TYR A 59 -0.28 0.64 -5.12
CA TYR A 59 -1.38 -0.29 -5.37
C TYR A 59 -0.97 -1.25 -6.50
N PHE A 60 -1.05 -2.56 -6.24
CA PHE A 60 -0.90 -3.61 -7.24
C PHE A 60 -2.18 -4.43 -7.37
N ASP A 61 -2.46 -4.89 -8.59
CA ASP A 61 -3.57 -5.77 -8.94
C ASP A 61 -3.12 -6.67 -10.10
N ASP A 62 -3.56 -7.93 -10.14
CA ASP A 62 -3.21 -8.91 -11.18
C ASP A 62 -4.30 -9.04 -12.26
#